data_AF-A0A336LJ37-F1
#
_entry.id   AF-A0A336LJ37-F1
#
_cell.length_a   1.000
_cell.length_b   1.000
_cell.length_c   1.000
_cell.angle_alpha   90.00
_cell.angle_beta   90.00
_cell.angle_gamma   90.00
#
_symmetry.space_group_name_H-M   'P 1'
#
loop_
_entity.id
_entity.type
_entity.pdbx_description
1 polymer ?
#
loop_
_entity_poly.entity_id
_entity_poly.type
_entity_poly.pdbx_seq_one_letter_code
_entity_poly.pdbx_strand_id
1 'polypeptide(L)'
;MFFLVMNDVVQIKKAITLHDVRVEIPRAVERGEDAHFVCRYSLDSDQQLYAVKWYKGRREFYRFQPNEIPPIKTFEIPGISVFRSVSNATHLTLRAVEPTISGKYSCEVSADAPSFDTMLVTGEMDVIELPRTKPKIADINNTKYRVGDALYGNCTSFNSRPAANLTWLINNITIEAKDVQLDKIKNETTKLETVTLSLFVHLKREHFTRGGKAKIQCVAKMFDAYMQSDERIIEEDRGDMTNMIDLYGPIGASLYDSDTKDAFMTHYISKASSPSNTLTNLILTCLIFTRIIISVFMNYSSILKKSTIKTRVLTKSNVITVS
;
A
#
# COMPACT_ATOMS: atom_id res chain seq x y z
N MET A 1 -16.62 -38.33 69.60
CA MET A 1 -17.48 -37.93 68.47
C MET A 1 -16.76 -36.78 67.78
N PHE A 2 -16.05 -37.09 66.69
CA PHE A 2 -15.22 -36.14 65.95
C PHE A 2 -16.11 -35.18 65.16
N PHE A 3 -15.96 -33.87 65.39
CA PHE A 3 -16.56 -32.84 64.55
C PHE A 3 -15.73 -32.73 63.26
N LEU A 4 -16.32 -33.11 62.13
CA LEU A 4 -15.77 -32.81 60.81
C LEU A 4 -16.11 -31.35 60.47
N VAL A 5 -15.11 -30.48 60.57
CA VAL A 5 -15.17 -29.14 59.95
C VAL A 5 -14.92 -29.34 58.46
N MET A 6 -15.97 -29.24 57.65
CA MET A 6 -15.86 -29.11 56.20
C MET A 6 -15.20 -27.75 55.91
N ASN A 7 -13.88 -27.76 55.67
CA ASN A 7 -13.20 -26.63 55.08
C ASN A 7 -13.49 -26.63 53.58
N ASP A 8 -14.60 -26.02 53.18
CA ASP A 8 -14.83 -25.68 51.79
C ASP A 8 -13.88 -24.54 51.42
N VAL A 9 -12.77 -24.91 50.78
CA VAL A 9 -11.89 -23.96 50.09
C VAL A 9 -12.67 -23.44 48.89
N VAL A 10 -13.34 -22.30 49.06
CA VAL A 10 -13.91 -21.54 47.94
C VAL A 10 -12.75 -21.11 47.04
N GLN A 11 -12.56 -21.83 45.95
CA GLN A 11 -11.71 -21.40 44.85
C GLN A 11 -12.37 -20.18 44.22
N ILE A 12 -11.96 -18.98 44.64
CA ILE A 12 -12.26 -17.73 43.94
C ILE A 12 -11.42 -17.75 42.66
N LYS A 13 -11.87 -18.52 41.65
CA LYS A 13 -11.46 -18.25 40.28
C LYS A 13 -12.02 -16.87 39.98
N LYS A 14 -11.13 -15.90 39.75
CA LYS A 14 -11.51 -14.62 39.14
C LYS A 14 -12.12 -14.96 37.77
N ALA A 15 -13.42 -15.16 37.73
CA ALA A 15 -14.17 -15.18 36.48
C ALA A 15 -14.02 -13.78 35.90
N ILE A 16 -13.40 -13.67 34.73
CA ILE A 16 -13.38 -12.42 33.98
C ILE A 16 -14.75 -12.36 33.31
N THR A 17 -15.62 -11.51 33.83
CA THR A 17 -17.05 -11.54 33.50
C THR A 17 -17.46 -10.44 32.52
N LEU A 18 -16.63 -9.40 32.40
CA LEU A 18 -16.62 -8.46 31.29
C LEU A 18 -15.47 -8.83 30.34
N HIS A 19 -15.77 -9.09 29.07
CA HIS A 19 -14.76 -9.48 28.09
C HIS A 19 -15.08 -9.00 26.66
N ASP A 20 -14.13 -9.20 25.74
CA ASP A 20 -14.22 -8.77 24.33
C ASP A 20 -14.60 -7.28 24.15
N VAL A 21 -14.07 -6.43 25.04
CA VAL A 21 -14.26 -4.98 24.89
C VAL A 21 -13.38 -4.49 23.75
N ARG A 22 -14.00 -3.93 22.71
CA ARG A 22 -13.32 -3.41 21.53
C ARG A 22 -14.01 -2.17 20.98
N VAL A 23 -13.24 -1.31 20.34
CA VAL A 23 -13.73 -0.09 19.71
C VAL A 23 -13.51 -0.11 18.21
N GLU A 24 -14.52 0.37 17.49
CA GLU A 24 -14.45 0.66 16.06
C GLU A 24 -14.58 2.17 15.93
N ILE A 25 -13.45 2.81 15.62
CA ILE A 25 -13.34 4.26 15.41
C ILE A 25 -12.84 4.46 13.98
N PRO A 26 -13.51 5.30 13.17
CA PRO A 26 -13.07 5.58 11.81
C PRO A 26 -11.69 6.20 11.85
N ARG A 27 -10.76 5.65 11.06
CA ARG A 27 -9.39 6.20 10.98
C ARG A 27 -9.39 7.62 10.44
N ALA A 28 -10.26 7.92 9.49
CA ALA A 28 -10.41 9.24 8.90
C ALA A 28 -11.88 9.59 8.66
N VAL A 29 -12.26 10.83 8.94
CA VAL A 29 -13.60 11.39 8.67
C VAL A 29 -13.42 12.76 8.02
N GLU A 30 -14.15 13.06 6.96
CA GLU A 30 -14.05 14.37 6.32
C GLU A 30 -14.65 15.45 7.23
N ARG A 31 -14.05 16.65 7.21
CA ARG A 31 -14.55 17.80 7.97
C ARG A 31 -16.02 18.08 7.64
N GLY A 32 -16.83 18.27 8.68
CA GLY A 32 -18.25 18.57 8.57
C GLY A 32 -19.15 17.34 8.42
N GLU A 33 -18.59 16.14 8.23
CA GLU A 33 -19.34 14.88 8.28
C GLU A 33 -19.60 14.44 9.73
N ASP A 34 -20.46 13.43 9.89
CA ASP A 34 -20.70 12.79 11.18
C ASP A 34 -19.70 11.64 11.40
N ALA A 35 -19.20 11.48 12.63
CA ALA A 35 -18.33 10.37 13.00
C ALA A 35 -19.08 9.35 13.86
N HIS A 36 -19.02 8.08 13.46
CA HIS A 36 -19.71 6.98 14.14
C HIS A 36 -18.71 6.09 14.88
N PHE A 37 -18.82 6.03 16.20
CA PHE A 37 -18.01 5.17 17.04
C PHE A 37 -18.85 4.00 17.55
N VAL A 38 -18.24 2.81 17.59
CA VAL A 38 -18.85 1.63 18.17
C VAL A 38 -17.96 1.11 19.30
N CYS A 39 -18.56 0.86 20.45
CA CYS A 39 -17.94 0.14 21.55
C CYS A 39 -18.70 -1.18 21.75
N ARG A 40 -18.04 -2.28 21.39
CA ARG A 40 -18.57 -3.62 21.59
C ARG A 40 -17.98 -4.19 22.87
N TYR A 41 -18.78 -4.92 23.61
CA TYR A 41 -18.40 -5.62 24.83
C TYR A 41 -19.34 -6.80 25.02
N SER A 42 -18.90 -7.79 25.79
CA SER A 42 -19.72 -8.91 26.21
C SER A 42 -19.71 -8.99 27.73
N LEU A 43 -20.88 -9.24 28.29
CA LEU A 43 -21.11 -9.48 29.72
C LEU A 43 -21.61 -10.91 29.87
N ASP A 44 -21.13 -11.61 30.89
CA ASP A 44 -21.68 -12.90 31.28
C ASP A 44 -23.17 -12.76 31.69
N SER A 45 -23.91 -13.87 31.62
CA SER A 45 -25.37 -13.88 31.77
C SER A 45 -25.89 -13.39 33.12
N ASP A 46 -25.06 -13.43 34.17
CA ASP A 46 -25.37 -12.99 35.53
C ASP A 46 -24.96 -11.54 35.80
N GLN A 47 -24.46 -10.82 34.79
CA GLN A 47 -23.97 -9.46 34.93
C GLN A 47 -24.87 -8.41 34.29
N GLN A 48 -24.82 -7.22 34.87
CA GLN A 48 -25.49 -6.05 34.35
C GLN A 48 -24.47 -4.97 34.02
N LEU A 49 -24.78 -4.17 33.01
CA LEU A 49 -23.99 -3.00 32.66
C LEU A 49 -24.21 -1.91 33.72
N TYR A 50 -23.13 -1.44 34.34
CA TYR A 50 -23.18 -0.24 35.17
C TYR A 50 -23.12 1.03 34.31
N ALA A 51 -22.12 1.13 33.43
CA ALA A 51 -21.95 2.31 32.57
C ALA A 51 -21.10 2.02 31.32
N VAL A 52 -21.36 2.79 30.26
CA VAL A 52 -20.42 3.01 29.15
C VAL A 52 -20.07 4.49 29.08
N LYS A 53 -18.78 4.81 29.06
CA LYS A 53 -18.28 6.19 28.99
C LYS A 53 -17.33 6.35 27.82
N TRP A 54 -17.38 7.53 27.20
CA TRP A 54 -16.42 7.91 26.18
C TRP A 54 -15.60 9.13 26.62
N TYR A 55 -14.30 9.03 26.34
CA TYR A 55 -13.29 10.03 26.69
C TYR A 55 -12.58 10.55 25.45
N LYS A 56 -12.32 11.85 25.42
CA LYS A 56 -11.31 12.47 24.54
C LYS A 56 -10.09 12.80 25.39
N GLY A 57 -9.01 12.05 25.21
CA GLY A 57 -7.88 12.09 26.15
C GLY A 57 -8.34 11.71 27.57
N ARG A 58 -8.29 12.64 28.52
CA ARG A 58 -8.72 12.42 29.92
C ARG A 58 -10.10 13.00 30.25
N ARG A 59 -10.74 13.67 29.30
CA ARG A 59 -12.03 14.34 29.51
C ARG A 59 -13.16 13.46 29.03
N GLU A 60 -14.04 13.10 29.94
CA GLU A 60 -15.30 12.46 29.61
C GLU A 60 -16.18 13.42 28.83
N PHE A 61 -16.86 12.95 27.80
CA PHE A 61 -17.82 13.75 27.04
C PHE A 61 -19.16 13.06 26.81
N TYR A 62 -19.23 11.75 27.04
CA TYR A 62 -20.46 10.98 26.93
C TYR A 62 -20.48 9.86 27.98
N ARG A 63 -21.67 9.63 28.55
CA ARG A 63 -21.94 8.54 29.47
C ARG A 63 -23.33 7.97 29.23
N PHE A 64 -23.41 6.65 29.19
CA PHE A 64 -24.65 5.89 29.21
C PHE A 64 -24.72 5.06 30.49
N GLN A 65 -25.80 5.19 31.26
CA GLN A 65 -26.09 4.43 32.48
C GLN A 65 -27.54 3.92 32.40
N PRO A 66 -27.79 2.61 32.22
CA PRO A 66 -29.13 2.08 31.97
C PRO A 66 -30.09 2.30 33.15
N ASN A 67 -29.55 2.35 34.37
CA ASN A 67 -30.33 2.47 35.61
C ASN A 67 -30.58 3.93 36.04
N GLU A 68 -30.16 4.93 35.24
CA GLU A 68 -30.39 6.35 35.53
C GLU A 68 -31.45 6.97 34.60
N ILE A 69 -32.10 8.05 35.07
CA ILE A 69 -33.09 8.82 34.31
C ILE A 69 -32.64 10.30 34.26
N PRO A 70 -32.25 10.84 33.09
CA PRO A 70 -32.11 10.15 31.80
C PRO A 70 -30.86 9.25 31.76
N PRO A 71 -30.86 8.18 30.93
CA PRO A 71 -29.75 7.24 30.85
C PRO A 71 -28.52 7.81 30.14
N ILE A 72 -28.66 8.89 29.37
CA ILE A 72 -27.58 9.54 28.63
C ILE A 72 -27.24 10.88 29.27
N LYS A 73 -25.95 11.05 29.59
CA LYS A 73 -25.34 12.34 29.98
C LYS A 73 -24.23 12.70 29.00
N THR A 74 -24.11 13.99 28.68
CA THR A 74 -22.99 14.50 27.88
C THR A 74 -22.32 15.63 28.62
N PHE A 75 -21.01 15.75 28.44
CA PHE A 75 -20.18 16.77 29.07
C PHE A 75 -19.47 17.55 27.98
N GLU A 76 -19.42 18.87 28.13
CA GLU A 76 -18.93 19.73 27.06
C GLU A 76 -17.41 19.62 26.90
N ILE A 77 -17.01 19.35 25.66
CA ILE A 77 -15.65 19.52 25.17
C ILE A 77 -15.73 20.42 23.94
N PRO A 78 -14.94 21.52 23.87
CA PRO A 78 -14.93 22.39 22.71
C PRO A 78 -14.75 21.62 21.40
N GLY A 79 -15.63 21.85 20.44
CA GLY A 79 -15.63 21.22 19.12
C GLY A 79 -16.30 19.84 19.04
N ILE A 80 -16.69 19.21 20.15
CA ILE A 80 -17.40 17.92 20.15
C ILE A 80 -18.90 18.16 20.33
N SER A 81 -19.70 17.73 19.36
CA SER A 81 -21.16 17.76 19.42
C SER A 81 -21.72 16.33 19.35
N VAL A 82 -22.41 15.87 20.38
CA VAL A 82 -22.94 14.50 20.44
C VAL A 82 -24.37 14.43 19.90
N PHE A 83 -24.63 13.54 18.94
CA PHE A 83 -25.97 13.23 18.43
C PHE A 83 -26.70 12.28 19.40
N ARG A 84 -27.26 12.83 20.47
CA ARG A 84 -27.88 12.04 21.56
C ARG A 84 -28.97 11.07 21.09
N SER A 85 -29.85 11.48 20.17
CA SER A 85 -31.01 10.66 19.78
C SER A 85 -30.67 9.38 19.00
N VAL A 86 -29.44 9.26 18.48
CA VAL A 86 -28.96 8.07 17.76
C VAL A 86 -27.80 7.39 18.50
N SER A 87 -27.43 7.89 19.67
CA SER A 87 -26.36 7.34 20.51
C SER A 87 -26.95 6.53 21.67
N ASN A 88 -26.29 5.45 22.07
CA ASN A 88 -26.75 4.54 23.11
C ASN A 88 -25.56 3.81 23.79
N ALA A 89 -25.82 2.71 24.50
CA ALA A 89 -24.83 1.92 25.21
C ALA A 89 -23.67 1.39 24.34
N THR A 90 -23.83 1.31 23.01
CA THR A 90 -22.84 0.71 22.10
C THR A 90 -22.42 1.66 20.98
N HIS A 91 -23.32 2.51 20.50
CA HIS A 91 -23.07 3.43 19.39
C HIS A 91 -23.01 4.87 19.89
N LEU A 92 -22.04 5.63 19.42
CA LEU A 92 -21.89 7.05 19.68
C LEU A 92 -21.69 7.78 18.35
N THR A 93 -22.49 8.80 18.10
CA THR A 93 -22.34 9.65 16.91
C THR A 93 -21.94 11.07 17.30
N LEU A 94 -20.85 11.55 16.73
CA LEU A 94 -20.44 12.96 16.79
C LEU A 94 -20.92 13.67 15.51
N ARG A 95 -21.51 14.85 15.64
CA ARG A 95 -22.00 15.62 14.48
C ARG A 95 -20.97 16.61 13.98
N ALA A 96 -20.93 16.78 12.65
CA ALA A 96 -20.21 17.85 11.97
C ALA A 96 -18.79 18.06 12.53
N VAL A 97 -17.96 17.02 12.39
CA VAL A 97 -16.65 16.97 13.05
C VAL A 97 -15.67 17.98 12.46
N GLU A 98 -14.82 18.55 13.33
CA GLU A 98 -13.83 19.56 12.96
C GLU A 98 -12.39 19.06 13.18
N PRO A 99 -11.38 19.52 12.43
CA PRO A 99 -9.97 19.08 12.57
C PRO A 99 -9.36 19.25 13.96
N THR A 100 -9.97 20.04 14.83
CA THR A 100 -9.53 20.25 16.22
C THR A 100 -9.84 19.06 17.12
N ILE A 101 -10.80 18.20 16.75
CA ILE A 101 -11.19 17.05 17.57
C ILE A 101 -10.47 15.75 17.19
N SER A 102 -9.59 15.76 16.19
CA SER A 102 -8.70 14.62 15.89
C SER A 102 -7.91 14.13 17.10
N GLY A 103 -7.54 12.85 17.08
CA GLY A 103 -6.71 12.18 18.09
C GLY A 103 -7.41 11.02 18.78
N LYS A 104 -6.96 10.71 19.99
CA LYS A 104 -7.36 9.50 20.72
C LYS A 104 -8.69 9.63 21.44
N TYR A 105 -9.50 8.58 21.31
CA TYR A 105 -10.79 8.41 21.97
C TYR A 105 -10.81 7.07 22.68
N SER A 106 -11.34 7.04 23.90
CA SER A 106 -11.38 5.82 24.71
C SER A 106 -12.81 5.49 25.12
N CYS A 107 -13.19 4.23 24.99
CA CYS A 107 -14.42 3.68 25.56
C CYS A 107 -14.08 2.93 26.86
N GLU A 108 -14.74 3.30 27.95
CA GLU A 108 -14.72 2.59 29.22
C GLU A 108 -16.06 1.87 29.40
N VAL A 109 -16.00 0.57 29.66
CA VAL A 109 -17.18 -0.26 30.00
C VAL A 109 -16.99 -0.77 31.42
N SER A 110 -18.01 -0.57 32.25
CA SER A 110 -18.04 -1.05 33.63
C SER A 110 -19.27 -1.94 33.85
N ALA A 111 -19.03 -3.12 34.41
CA ALA A 111 -20.08 -3.99 34.94
C ALA A 111 -20.53 -3.54 36.33
N ASP A 112 -21.77 -3.88 36.71
CA ASP A 112 -22.30 -3.65 38.05
C ASP A 112 -21.86 -4.77 39.02
N ALA A 113 -22.37 -4.74 40.25
CA ALA A 113 -22.19 -5.81 41.21
C ALA A 113 -22.53 -7.19 40.58
N PRO A 114 -21.77 -8.25 40.91
CA PRO A 114 -20.74 -8.33 41.94
C PRO A 114 -19.30 -8.09 41.45
N SER A 115 -19.04 -8.12 40.14
CA SER A 115 -17.66 -8.06 39.64
C SER A 115 -17.05 -6.67 39.71
N PHE A 116 -17.86 -5.64 39.43
CA PHE A 116 -17.39 -4.27 39.23
C PHE A 116 -16.26 -4.17 38.20
N ASP A 117 -16.17 -5.14 37.27
CA ASP A 117 -15.12 -5.20 36.27
C ASP A 117 -15.20 -3.96 35.38
N THR A 118 -14.05 -3.37 35.08
CA THR A 118 -13.94 -2.20 34.21
C THR A 118 -12.83 -2.41 33.18
N MET A 119 -13.15 -2.16 31.92
CA MET A 119 -12.19 -2.23 30.81
C MET A 119 -12.21 -0.95 30.00
N LEU A 120 -11.03 -0.48 29.63
CA LEU A 120 -10.81 0.72 28.83
C LEU A 120 -10.07 0.34 27.54
N VAL A 121 -10.64 0.71 26.40
CA VAL A 121 -10.02 0.51 25.09
C VAL A 121 -9.98 1.83 24.33
N THR A 122 -8.94 2.02 23.52
CA THR A 122 -8.67 3.29 22.85
C THR A 122 -8.53 3.08 21.34
N GLY A 123 -9.08 4.00 20.56
CA GLY A 123 -8.83 4.16 19.13
C GLY A 123 -8.48 5.60 18.80
N GLU A 124 -8.14 5.86 17.54
CA GLU A 124 -7.71 7.17 17.05
C GLU A 124 -8.48 7.52 15.78
N MET A 125 -8.90 8.78 15.69
CA MET A 125 -9.61 9.34 14.55
C MET A 125 -8.89 10.59 14.07
N ASP A 126 -8.67 10.69 12.76
CA ASP A 126 -8.28 11.94 12.11
C ASP A 126 -9.47 12.56 11.39
N VAL A 127 -9.80 13.81 11.73
CA VAL A 127 -10.69 14.62 10.92
C VAL A 127 -9.89 15.33 9.84
N ILE A 128 -10.23 15.06 8.58
CA ILE A 128 -9.43 15.41 7.40
C ILE A 128 -10.13 16.40 6.49
N GLU A 129 -9.35 17.21 5.77
CA GLU A 129 -9.80 18.04 4.65
C GLU A 129 -9.09 17.57 3.39
N LEU A 130 -9.86 17.10 2.41
CA LEU A 130 -9.33 16.51 1.18
C LEU A 130 -8.89 17.57 0.17
N PRO A 131 -7.88 17.28 -0.67
CA PRO A 131 -7.52 18.14 -1.79
C PRO A 131 -8.69 18.22 -2.78
N ARG A 132 -9.06 19.44 -3.19
CA ARG A 132 -10.12 19.66 -4.18
C ARG A 132 -9.73 19.29 -5.60
N THR A 133 -8.43 19.16 -5.87
CA THR A 133 -7.89 18.85 -7.20
C THR A 133 -6.95 17.65 -7.13
N LYS A 134 -6.81 16.92 -8.24
CA LYS A 134 -5.76 15.91 -8.39
C LYS A 134 -4.36 16.55 -8.22
N PRO A 135 -3.32 15.77 -7.86
CA PRO A 135 -1.94 16.27 -7.87
C PRO A 135 -1.58 16.80 -9.26
N LYS A 136 -0.62 17.72 -9.34
CA LYS A 136 -0.17 18.29 -10.61
C LYS A 136 1.31 18.06 -10.79
N ILE A 137 1.67 17.46 -11.94
CA ILE A 137 3.07 17.36 -12.37
C ILE A 137 3.46 18.62 -13.14
N ALA A 138 4.54 19.25 -12.70
CA ALA A 138 5.23 20.38 -13.31
C ALA A 138 6.70 20.02 -13.63
N ASP A 139 7.34 20.88 -14.42
CA ASP A 139 8.79 20.87 -14.71
C ASP A 139 9.31 19.69 -15.55
N ILE A 140 8.44 18.79 -16.01
CA ILE A 140 8.74 17.80 -17.06
C ILE A 140 8.31 18.37 -18.42
N ASN A 141 9.18 19.17 -19.03
CA ASN A 141 8.87 19.90 -20.27
C ASN A 141 9.30 19.16 -21.53
N ASN A 142 10.36 18.35 -21.47
CA ASN A 142 10.84 17.60 -22.62
C ASN A 142 10.01 16.32 -22.81
N THR A 143 9.68 15.99 -24.06
CA THR A 143 8.98 14.75 -24.39
C THR A 143 9.93 13.61 -24.75
N LYS A 144 11.21 13.92 -25.01
CA LYS A 144 12.24 12.96 -25.40
C LYS A 144 13.47 13.09 -24.50
N TYR A 145 14.02 11.95 -24.07
CA TYR A 145 15.21 11.87 -23.21
C TYR A 145 16.12 10.73 -23.64
N ARG A 146 17.43 10.92 -23.52
CA ARG A 146 18.43 9.87 -23.71
C ARG A 146 18.65 9.09 -22.42
N VAL A 147 19.15 7.87 -22.56
CA VAL A 147 19.67 7.12 -21.41
C VAL A 147 20.87 7.87 -20.84
N GLY A 148 20.85 8.11 -19.54
CA GLY A 148 21.82 8.92 -18.81
C GLY A 148 21.33 10.33 -18.48
N ASP A 149 20.28 10.81 -19.15
CA ASP A 149 19.73 12.15 -18.88
C ASP A 149 19.13 12.24 -17.47
N ALA A 150 19.26 13.41 -16.84
CA ALA A 150 18.60 13.72 -15.59
C ALA A 150 17.15 14.15 -15.86
N LEU A 151 16.20 13.43 -15.27
CA LEU A 151 14.79 13.82 -15.22
C LEU A 151 14.54 14.58 -13.91
N TYR A 152 14.09 15.82 -14.06
CA TYR A 152 13.61 16.65 -12.96
C TYR A 152 12.12 16.92 -13.14
N GLY A 153 11.36 16.89 -12.04
CA GLY A 153 9.94 17.19 -12.06
C GLY A 153 9.38 17.40 -10.67
N ASN A 154 8.39 18.28 -10.55
CA ASN A 154 7.72 18.57 -9.29
C ASN A 154 6.29 18.06 -9.33
N CYS A 155 5.89 17.32 -8.29
CA CYS A 155 4.50 16.95 -8.12
C CYS A 155 3.92 17.67 -6.91
N THR A 156 2.84 18.44 -7.11
CA THR A 156 2.23 19.20 -6.01
C THR A 156 0.79 18.75 -5.76
N SER A 157 0.46 18.49 -4.49
CA SER A 157 -0.92 18.35 -4.00
C SER A 157 -1.27 19.53 -3.12
N PHE A 158 -2.36 20.22 -3.47
CA PHE A 158 -2.74 21.50 -2.88
C PHE A 158 -3.78 21.35 -1.77
N ASN A 159 -3.59 22.12 -0.70
CA ASN A 159 -4.63 22.49 0.27
C ASN A 159 -5.41 21.31 0.87
N SER A 160 -4.69 20.42 1.56
CA SER A 160 -5.26 19.31 2.33
C SER A 160 -4.84 19.37 3.79
N ARG A 161 -5.60 18.72 4.68
CA ARG A 161 -5.20 18.55 6.09
C ARG A 161 -5.55 17.14 6.56
N PRO A 162 -4.59 16.32 6.98
CA PRO A 162 -3.15 16.51 6.84
C PRO A 162 -2.73 16.58 5.35
N ALA A 163 -1.49 16.97 5.07
CA ALA A 163 -0.92 16.90 3.73
C ALA A 163 -1.05 15.49 3.14
N ALA A 164 -1.42 15.41 1.85
CA ALA A 164 -1.48 14.14 1.14
C ALA A 164 -0.11 13.45 1.02
N ASN A 165 -0.12 12.12 1.06
CA ASN A 165 1.08 11.33 0.82
C ASN A 165 1.31 11.24 -0.69
N LEU A 166 2.38 11.89 -1.16
CA LEU A 166 2.81 11.85 -2.55
C LEU A 166 3.76 10.69 -2.80
N THR A 167 3.69 10.10 -4.00
CA THR A 167 4.60 9.03 -4.43
C THR A 167 4.85 9.15 -5.93
N TRP A 168 6.12 9.14 -6.33
CA TRP A 168 6.53 9.04 -7.72
C TRP A 168 6.66 7.57 -8.15
N LEU A 169 6.16 7.27 -9.34
CA LEU A 169 6.30 5.97 -9.99
C LEU A 169 6.79 6.15 -11.42
N ILE A 170 7.68 5.25 -11.86
CA ILE A 170 8.08 5.09 -13.26
C ILE A 170 7.65 3.69 -13.69
N ASN A 171 6.76 3.60 -14.68
CA ASN A 171 6.15 2.35 -15.15
C ASN A 171 5.57 1.49 -14.00
N ASN A 172 4.88 2.14 -13.06
CA ASN A 172 4.30 1.55 -11.84
C ASN A 172 5.31 1.03 -10.80
N ILE A 173 6.60 1.35 -10.96
CA ILE A 173 7.63 1.05 -9.98
C ILE A 173 7.89 2.31 -9.16
N THR A 174 7.77 2.21 -7.84
CA THR A 174 8.02 3.32 -6.91
C THR A 174 9.49 3.73 -6.92
N ILE A 175 9.73 5.04 -6.91
CA ILE A 175 11.08 5.62 -6.84
C ILE A 175 11.59 5.66 -5.40
N GLU A 176 12.90 5.45 -5.23
CA GLU A 176 13.56 5.44 -3.92
C GLU A 176 13.56 6.82 -3.25
N ALA A 177 13.60 6.83 -1.91
CA ALA A 177 13.57 8.06 -1.12
C ALA A 177 14.76 9.01 -1.36
N LYS A 178 15.89 8.49 -1.86
CA LYS A 178 17.10 9.29 -2.15
C LYS A 178 16.95 10.18 -3.38
N ASP A 179 16.06 9.80 -4.30
CA ASP A 179 15.85 10.47 -5.59
C ASP A 179 14.65 11.43 -5.52
N VAL A 180 14.10 11.65 -4.32
CA VAL A 180 12.96 12.54 -4.09
C VAL A 180 13.21 13.46 -2.90
N GLN A 181 12.66 14.68 -2.99
CA GLN A 181 12.69 15.66 -1.91
C GLN A 181 11.28 16.15 -1.63
N LEU A 182 10.86 16.10 -0.36
CA LEU A 182 9.53 16.51 0.08
C LEU A 182 9.58 17.90 0.71
N ASP A 183 8.85 18.83 0.12
CA ASP A 183 8.64 20.16 0.69
C ASP A 183 7.17 20.34 1.08
N LYS A 184 6.94 20.90 2.27
CA LYS A 184 5.59 21.07 2.83
C LYS A 184 5.41 22.52 3.28
N ILE A 185 4.35 23.14 2.78
CA ILE A 185 3.95 24.51 3.10
C ILE A 185 2.60 24.47 3.80
N LYS A 186 2.53 25.06 4.99
CA LYS A 186 1.28 25.21 5.74
C LYS A 186 0.80 26.65 5.64
N ASN A 187 -0.46 26.82 5.27
CA ASN A 187 -1.11 28.12 5.30
C ASN A 187 -1.52 28.45 6.75
N GLU A 188 -1.04 29.56 7.30
CA GLU A 188 -1.31 29.91 8.71
C GLU A 188 -2.76 30.31 8.97
N THR A 189 -3.48 30.81 7.97
CA THR A 189 -4.88 31.22 8.14
C THR A 189 -5.82 30.02 8.03
N THR A 190 -5.70 29.23 6.96
CA THR A 190 -6.60 28.10 6.71
C THR A 190 -6.16 26.82 7.43
N LYS A 191 -4.92 26.79 7.93
CA LYS A 191 -4.25 25.59 8.47
C LYS A 191 -4.14 24.42 7.49
N LEU A 192 -4.46 24.63 6.21
CA LEU A 192 -4.30 23.66 5.13
C LEU A 192 -2.84 23.57 4.70
N GLU A 193 -2.48 22.41 4.19
CA GLU A 193 -1.12 22.05 3.84
C GLU A 193 -1.04 21.73 2.35
N THR A 194 -0.07 22.34 1.68
CA THR A 194 0.32 22.03 0.31
C THR A 194 1.66 21.33 0.35
N VAL A 195 1.78 20.23 -0.39
CA VAL A 195 2.96 19.39 -0.40
C VAL A 195 3.46 19.23 -1.83
N THR A 196 4.76 19.38 -2.01
CA THR A 196 5.45 19.16 -3.28
C THR A 196 6.49 18.07 -3.10
N LEU A 197 6.45 17.05 -3.95
CA LEU A 197 7.45 16.00 -4.04
C LEU A 197 8.25 16.20 -5.32
N SER A 198 9.48 16.66 -5.17
CA SER A 198 10.44 16.87 -6.25
C SER A 198 11.10 15.54 -6.60
N LEU A 199 11.24 15.25 -7.88
CA LEU A 199 11.92 14.08 -8.44
C LEU A 199 13.23 14.51 -9.09
N PHE A 200 14.31 13.81 -8.79
CA PHE A 200 15.58 13.94 -9.50
C PHE A 200 16.20 12.56 -9.72
N VAL A 201 16.10 12.04 -10.95
CA VAL A 201 16.57 10.68 -11.27
C VAL A 201 17.31 10.66 -12.59
N HIS A 202 18.40 9.88 -12.68
CA HIS A 202 19.07 9.62 -13.95
C HIS A 202 18.38 8.47 -14.68
N LEU A 203 17.96 8.71 -15.91
CA LEU A 203 17.19 7.77 -16.69
C LEU A 203 18.07 6.61 -17.17
N LYS A 204 17.76 5.40 -16.74
CA LYS A 204 18.43 4.16 -17.15
C LYS A 204 17.60 3.43 -18.19
N ARG A 205 18.23 2.49 -18.90
CA ARG A 205 17.54 1.64 -19.87
C ARG A 205 16.34 0.88 -19.27
N GLU A 206 16.42 0.50 -18.00
CA GLU A 206 15.34 -0.18 -17.25
C GLU A 206 14.10 0.70 -17.02
N HIS A 207 14.25 2.03 -17.07
CA HIS A 207 13.12 2.96 -16.95
C HIS A 207 12.30 3.08 -18.24
N PHE A 208 12.82 2.61 -19.38
CA PHE A 208 12.11 2.62 -20.65
C PHE A 208 11.54 1.23 -20.96
N THR A 209 10.27 1.19 -21.35
CA THR A 209 9.64 -0.01 -21.89
C THR A 209 10.31 -0.43 -23.21
N ARG A 210 10.04 -1.65 -23.70
CA ARG A 210 10.57 -2.13 -24.99
C ARG A 210 10.23 -1.18 -26.16
N GLY A 211 9.09 -0.51 -26.08
CA GLY A 211 8.64 0.51 -27.03
C GLY A 211 9.34 1.87 -26.89
N GLY A 212 10.34 2.01 -26.02
CA GLY A 212 11.07 3.26 -25.81
C GLY A 212 10.25 4.32 -25.09
N LYS A 213 9.25 3.95 -24.28
CA LYS A 213 8.43 4.90 -23.52
C LYS A 213 8.59 4.68 -22.02
N ALA A 214 8.57 5.76 -21.25
CA ALA A 214 8.48 5.71 -19.79
C ALA A 214 7.25 6.49 -19.33
N LYS A 215 6.44 5.86 -18.46
CA LYS A 215 5.28 6.47 -17.82
C LYS A 215 5.69 7.01 -16.46
N ILE A 216 5.72 8.32 -16.33
CA ILE A 216 6.03 9.05 -15.10
C ILE A 216 4.71 9.39 -14.42
N GLN A 217 4.45 8.87 -13.23
CA GLN A 217 3.19 9.05 -12.53
C GLN A 217 3.45 9.58 -11.11
N CYS A 218 2.69 10.59 -10.71
CA CYS A 218 2.62 11.01 -9.33
C CYS A 218 1.26 10.67 -8.75
N VAL A 219 1.26 9.94 -7.63
CA VAL A 219 0.06 9.51 -6.93
C VAL A 219 -0.02 10.25 -5.60
N ALA A 220 -1.18 10.84 -5.30
CA ALA A 220 -1.52 11.45 -4.02
C ALA A 220 -2.54 10.57 -3.31
N LYS A 221 -2.25 10.19 -2.05
CA LYS A 221 -3.12 9.38 -1.20
C LYS A 221 -3.37 10.05 0.15
N MET A 222 -4.60 9.94 0.66
CA MET A 222 -4.93 10.30 2.05
C MET A 222 -5.85 9.24 2.63
N PHE A 223 -5.32 8.46 3.57
CA PHE A 223 -6.01 7.33 4.18
C PHE A 223 -6.64 6.44 3.08
N ASP A 224 -7.82 5.89 3.36
CA ASP A 224 -8.64 5.19 2.37
C ASP A 224 -9.69 6.12 1.71
N ALA A 225 -9.65 7.42 2.04
CA ALA A 225 -10.65 8.41 1.62
C ALA A 225 -10.31 9.10 0.28
N TYR A 226 -9.03 9.19 -0.08
CA TYR A 226 -8.61 9.87 -1.31
C TYR A 226 -7.41 9.18 -1.97
N MET A 227 -7.54 8.94 -3.28
CA MET A 227 -6.46 8.48 -4.15
C MET A 227 -6.64 9.08 -5.54
N GLN A 228 -5.70 9.93 -5.95
CA GLN A 228 -5.69 10.56 -7.27
C GLN A 228 -4.28 10.57 -7.85
N SER A 229 -4.14 10.71 -9.17
CA SER A 229 -2.84 10.77 -9.81
C SER A 229 -2.80 11.66 -11.04
N ASP A 230 -1.61 12.15 -11.36
CA ASP A 230 -1.30 12.78 -12.64
C ASP A 230 -0.15 12.02 -13.30
N GLU A 231 -0.13 12.02 -14.63
CA GLU A 231 0.83 11.24 -15.40
C GLU A 231 1.40 12.01 -16.59
N ARG A 232 2.65 11.70 -16.94
CA ARG A 232 3.34 12.17 -18.14
C ARG A 232 4.03 10.99 -18.81
N ILE A 233 4.04 10.99 -20.13
CA ILE A 233 4.73 9.97 -20.92
C ILE A 233 5.91 10.66 -21.59
N ILE A 234 7.09 10.08 -21.41
CA ILE A 234 8.31 10.49 -22.08
C ILE A 234 8.80 9.37 -23.01
N GLU A 235 9.48 9.74 -24.07
CA GLU A 235 10.03 8.82 -25.06
C GLU A 235 11.56 8.81 -25.02
N GLU A 236 12.15 7.68 -25.37
CA GLU A 236 13.59 7.52 -25.49
C GLU A 236 14.07 8.15 -26.80
N ASP A 237 14.95 9.14 -26.72
CA ASP A 237 15.70 9.63 -27.87
C ASP A 237 16.80 8.63 -28.22
N ARG A 238 16.56 7.82 -29.26
CA ARG A 238 17.54 6.84 -29.77
C ARG A 238 18.56 7.45 -30.74
N GLY A 239 18.45 8.75 -31.03
CA GLY A 239 19.19 9.40 -32.10
C GLY A 239 18.70 8.92 -33.47
N ASP A 240 18.66 9.83 -34.44
CA ASP A 240 18.38 9.46 -35.82
C ASP A 240 19.67 8.94 -36.47
N MET A 241 19.78 7.61 -36.61
CA MET A 241 20.92 6.98 -37.30
C MET A 241 20.86 7.16 -38.83
N THR A 242 19.83 7.82 -39.35
CA THR A 242 19.64 7.99 -40.81
C THR A 242 20.67 8.93 -41.45
N ASN A 243 21.36 9.78 -40.67
CA ASN A 243 22.34 10.75 -41.19
C ASN A 243 23.81 10.26 -41.19
N MET A 244 24.10 9.03 -40.78
CA MET A 244 25.49 8.51 -40.84
C MET A 244 25.84 7.82 -42.16
N ILE A 245 24.88 7.64 -43.08
CA ILE A 245 25.11 7.08 -44.42
C ILE A 245 25.59 8.16 -45.41
N ASP A 246 25.28 9.44 -45.18
CA ASP A 246 25.69 10.53 -46.08
C ASP A 246 27.13 11.04 -45.84
N LEU A 247 27.79 10.63 -44.75
CA LEU A 247 29.16 11.05 -44.44
C LEU A 247 30.24 10.13 -45.03
N TYR A 248 29.86 8.98 -45.57
CA TYR A 248 30.71 8.09 -46.37
C TYR A 248 30.06 7.86 -47.73
N GLY A 249 29.99 8.91 -48.53
CA GLY A 249 29.67 8.81 -49.96
C GLY A 249 30.65 7.87 -50.69
N PRO A 250 30.25 7.27 -51.82
CA PRO A 250 31.05 6.28 -52.52
C PRO A 250 32.35 6.91 -53.05
N ILE A 251 33.47 6.59 -52.41
CA ILE A 251 34.80 6.82 -52.99
C ILE A 251 34.97 5.78 -54.10
N GLY A 252 34.74 6.17 -55.35
CA GLY A 252 35.08 5.33 -56.50
C GLY A 252 34.20 5.53 -57.72
N ALA A 253 34.25 6.71 -58.34
CA ALA A 253 33.80 6.89 -59.72
C ALA A 253 34.45 8.12 -60.37
N SER A 254 35.75 8.09 -60.61
CA SER A 254 36.34 8.87 -61.70
C SER A 254 37.62 8.21 -62.19
N LEU A 255 37.51 7.63 -63.39
CA LEU A 255 38.55 7.41 -64.42
C LEU A 255 38.02 6.29 -65.33
N TYR A 256 37.08 6.67 -66.20
CA TYR A 256 36.77 5.89 -67.40
C TYR A 256 37.10 6.82 -68.56
N ASP A 257 38.30 6.65 -69.12
CA ASP A 257 38.65 7.19 -70.44
C ASP A 257 39.25 6.06 -71.29
N SER A 258 38.99 6.22 -72.57
CA SER A 258 39.13 5.43 -73.79
C SER A 258 40.14 4.27 -73.89
N ASP A 259 39.74 3.32 -74.75
CA ASP A 259 40.57 2.41 -75.57
C ASP A 259 41.27 1.22 -74.91
N THR A 260 40.69 0.03 -75.06
CA THR A 260 41.22 -1.01 -75.97
C THR A 260 40.31 -2.24 -75.99
N LYS A 261 39.97 -2.72 -77.20
CA LYS A 261 39.55 -4.10 -77.43
C LYS A 261 40.81 -4.96 -77.44
N ASP A 262 40.89 -5.96 -76.58
CA ASP A 262 41.20 -7.34 -76.95
C ASP A 262 41.24 -8.25 -75.72
N ALA A 263 40.91 -9.51 -75.99
CA ALA A 263 40.71 -10.62 -75.07
C ALA A 263 41.84 -10.81 -74.04
N PHE A 264 41.51 -11.28 -72.84
CA PHE A 264 42.04 -12.55 -72.34
C PHE A 264 41.17 -13.11 -71.21
N MET A 265 40.75 -14.35 -71.45
CA MET A 265 39.99 -15.23 -70.58
C MET A 265 40.86 -15.71 -69.41
N THR A 266 40.35 -15.72 -68.19
CA THR A 266 40.77 -16.73 -67.22
C THR A 266 39.64 -17.05 -66.25
N HIS A 267 39.15 -18.29 -66.40
CA HIS A 267 38.24 -18.96 -65.50
C HIS A 267 38.78 -19.05 -64.08
N TYR A 268 37.89 -18.84 -63.10
CA TYR A 268 37.78 -19.79 -61.98
C TYR A 268 36.30 -20.14 -61.78
N ILE A 269 35.98 -21.39 -62.14
CA ILE A 269 34.71 -22.05 -61.83
C ILE A 269 34.91 -22.79 -60.51
N SER A 270 34.07 -22.52 -59.51
CA SER A 270 33.73 -23.52 -58.48
C SER A 270 32.21 -23.58 -58.29
N LYS A 271 31.64 -24.48 -59.08
CA LYS A 271 30.49 -25.37 -58.83
C LYS A 271 29.49 -24.97 -57.72
N ALA A 272 28.26 -24.71 -58.17
CA ALA A 272 27.06 -25.03 -57.43
C ALA A 272 26.85 -26.56 -57.38
N SER A 273 26.59 -27.09 -56.19
CA SER A 273 26.01 -28.42 -55.98
C SER A 273 25.02 -28.37 -54.79
N SER A 274 23.74 -28.45 -55.14
CA SER A 274 22.53 -29.00 -54.49
C SER A 274 22.36 -29.04 -52.95
N PRO A 275 21.09 -28.96 -52.46
CA PRO A 275 20.74 -28.70 -51.07
C PRO A 275 20.63 -29.98 -50.23
N SER A 276 21.12 -29.98 -48.99
CA SER A 276 20.79 -31.02 -48.02
C SER A 276 20.86 -30.55 -46.57
N ASN A 277 19.74 -30.75 -45.86
CA ASN A 277 19.65 -31.08 -44.43
C ASN A 277 19.75 -29.96 -43.37
N THR A 278 18.82 -29.00 -43.39
CA THR A 278 18.50 -28.17 -42.21
C THR A 278 17.27 -28.64 -41.43
N LEU A 279 16.42 -29.51 -42.00
CA LEU A 279 15.20 -29.99 -41.32
C LEU A 279 15.45 -31.11 -40.30
N THR A 280 16.48 -31.93 -40.49
CA THR A 280 16.80 -33.07 -39.60
C THR A 280 17.46 -32.63 -38.29
N ASN A 281 18.17 -31.50 -38.27
CA ASN A 281 18.80 -30.94 -37.06
C ASN A 281 17.80 -30.26 -36.11
N LEU A 282 16.68 -29.74 -36.62
CA LEU A 282 15.60 -29.17 -35.80
C LEU A 282 14.78 -30.23 -35.07
N ILE A 283 14.58 -31.40 -35.68
CA ILE A 283 13.84 -32.51 -35.06
C ILE A 283 14.68 -33.17 -33.96
N LEU A 284 16.00 -33.33 -34.18
CA LEU A 284 16.89 -33.94 -33.19
C LEU A 284 17.07 -33.05 -31.94
N THR A 285 17.15 -31.72 -32.12
CA THR A 285 17.24 -30.77 -31.00
C THR A 285 15.92 -30.68 -30.22
N CYS A 286 14.77 -30.75 -30.89
CA CYS A 286 13.46 -30.74 -30.22
C CYS A 286 13.19 -32.01 -29.39
N LEU A 287 13.65 -33.18 -29.84
CA LEU A 287 13.54 -34.44 -29.08
C LEU A 287 14.44 -34.46 -27.82
N ILE A 288 15.58 -33.77 -27.85
CA ILE A 288 16.47 -33.65 -26.69
C ILE A 288 15.86 -32.71 -25.64
N PHE A 289 15.33 -31.56 -26.06
CA PHE A 289 14.68 -30.61 -25.12
C PHE A 289 13.41 -31.18 -24.48
N THR A 290 12.60 -31.94 -25.22
CA THR A 290 11.41 -32.60 -24.65
C THR A 290 11.77 -33.70 -23.64
N ARG A 291 12.85 -34.47 -23.87
CA ARG A 291 13.36 -35.45 -22.90
C ARG A 291 13.87 -34.80 -21.60
N ILE A 292 14.53 -33.63 -21.70
CA ILE A 292 15.00 -32.88 -20.53
C ILE A 292 13.84 -32.29 -19.72
N ILE A 293 12.81 -31.75 -20.38
CA ILE A 293 11.64 -31.19 -19.67
C ILE A 293 10.88 -32.31 -18.94
N ILE A 294 10.71 -33.49 -19.55
CA ILE A 294 10.02 -34.62 -18.91
C ILE A 294 10.81 -35.16 -17.71
N SER A 295 12.16 -35.22 -17.78
CA SER A 295 12.96 -35.68 -16.64
C SER A 295 12.95 -34.69 -15.48
N VAL A 296 12.95 -33.38 -15.75
CA VAL A 296 12.81 -32.33 -14.72
C VAL A 296 11.42 -32.36 -14.07
N PHE A 297 10.34 -32.55 -14.85
CA PHE A 297 8.98 -32.66 -14.32
C PHE A 297 8.77 -33.91 -13.47
N MET A 298 9.30 -35.07 -13.89
CA MET A 298 9.23 -36.31 -13.12
C MET A 298 10.01 -36.21 -11.81
N ASN A 299 11.13 -35.48 -11.79
CA ASN A 299 11.92 -35.27 -10.58
C ASN A 299 11.25 -34.25 -9.62
N TYR A 300 10.54 -33.26 -10.14
CA TYR A 300 9.77 -32.31 -9.31
C TYR A 300 8.55 -32.98 -8.65
N SER A 301 7.87 -33.87 -9.38
CA SER A 301 6.75 -34.68 -8.89
C SER A 301 7.14 -35.61 -7.72
N SER A 302 8.31 -36.23 -7.78
CA SER A 302 8.82 -37.12 -6.72
C SER A 302 9.26 -36.35 -5.46
N ILE A 303 9.72 -35.10 -5.59
CA ILE A 303 10.05 -34.22 -4.47
C ILE A 303 8.77 -33.74 -3.75
N LEU A 304 7.71 -33.39 -4.49
CA LEU A 304 6.43 -32.99 -3.90
C LEU A 304 5.74 -34.12 -3.13
N LYS A 305 5.78 -35.37 -3.63
CA LYS A 305 5.26 -36.54 -2.88
C LYS A 305 6.02 -36.84 -1.59
N LYS A 306 7.30 -36.44 -1.47
CA LYS A 306 8.09 -36.61 -0.24
C LYS A 306 7.80 -35.54 0.82
N SER A 307 7.36 -34.33 0.44
CA SER A 307 7.07 -33.27 1.43
C SER A 307 5.69 -33.42 2.08
N THR A 308 4.73 -34.08 1.44
CA THR A 308 3.36 -34.24 1.99
C THR A 308 3.23 -35.37 3.03
N ILE A 309 4.23 -36.23 3.20
CA ILE A 309 4.18 -37.39 4.12
C ILE A 309 4.78 -37.09 5.52
N LYS A 310 5.39 -35.92 5.74
CA LYS A 310 6.13 -35.62 6.99
C LYS A 310 5.44 -34.67 7.99
N THR A 311 4.15 -34.37 7.85
CA THR A 311 3.45 -33.36 8.69
C THR A 311 2.22 -33.88 9.46
N ARG A 312 2.13 -35.19 9.70
CA ARG A 312 1.21 -35.75 10.71
C ARG A 312 2.03 -36.47 11.77
N VAL A 313 1.70 -36.22 13.03
CA VAL A 313 2.33 -36.68 14.30
C VAL A 313 3.29 -35.66 14.91
N LEU A 314 2.75 -34.79 15.77
CA LEU A 314 3.21 -34.58 17.17
C LEU A 314 2.27 -33.56 17.87
N THR A 315 1.12 -34.05 18.32
CA THR A 315 0.41 -33.50 19.49
C THR A 315 0.84 -34.30 20.71
N LYS A 316 1.52 -33.67 21.67
CA LYS A 316 1.37 -33.91 23.12
C LYS A 316 2.30 -33.00 23.94
N SER A 317 1.67 -32.25 24.85
CA SER A 317 2.04 -32.06 26.25
C SER A 317 3.49 -31.69 26.61
N ASN A 318 3.69 -30.55 27.26
CA ASN A 318 4.50 -30.50 28.48
C ASN A 318 4.17 -29.29 29.38
N VAL A 319 3.76 -29.63 30.59
CA VAL A 319 3.71 -28.84 31.81
C VAL A 319 5.11 -28.88 32.43
N ILE A 320 5.75 -27.75 32.72
CA ILE A 320 6.82 -27.67 33.75
C ILE A 320 6.78 -26.31 34.46
N THR A 321 6.54 -26.39 35.76
CA THR A 321 6.79 -25.44 36.86
C THR A 321 8.26 -25.00 36.94
N VAL A 322 8.51 -23.73 37.26
CA VAL A 322 9.75 -23.32 37.95
C VAL A 322 9.42 -22.32 39.06
N SER A 323 10.02 -22.61 40.21
CA SER A 323 10.17 -21.90 41.49
C SER A 323 10.24 -20.39 41.45
#